data_AF-A0A1I1H3W5-F1
#
_entry.id   AF-A0A1I1H3W5-F1
#
_cell.length_a   1.000
_cell.length_b   1.000
_cell.length_c   1.000
_cell.angle_alpha   90.00
_cell.angle_beta   90.00
_cell.angle_gamma   90.00
#
_symmetry.space_group_name_H-M   'P 1'
#
loop_
_entity.id
_entity.type
_entity.pdbx_description
1 polymer ?
#
loop_
_entity_poly.entity_id
_entity_poly.type
_entity_poly.pdbx_seq_one_letter_code
_entity_poly.pdbx_strand_id
1 'polypeptide(L)'
;MRMIDCFIDVLAYVKQLQNDIQAGQQPDYEKTRTEVEKLLADKALVYASLGYRREHYEKARFAVIAFIDELLMSSNWQEARQWGSQLLQKSYYGTANAGQEFFEHLNSLTLIDPADQDVREVFYYCLALGFCGRFFAPEDRSRLDSLRLENFELLAQGQKHPWDHPETLLTPEAYPPAAAGSPQYRRFSYLPLYLGAPLLAVLLAYGLMRVEVLALAQRLVALI
;
A
#
# COMPACT_ATOMS: atom_id res chain seq x y z
N MET A 1 15.83 -2.46 -4.86
CA MET A 1 16.14 -1.94 -3.52
C MET A 1 15.23 -0.76 -3.26
N ARG A 2 14.58 -0.70 -2.10
CA ARG A 2 13.67 0.35 -1.63
C ARG A 2 14.33 1.18 -0.53
N MET A 3 13.69 2.27 -0.12
CA MET A 3 14.19 3.12 0.98
C MET A 3 14.44 2.31 2.27
N ILE A 4 13.60 1.32 2.59
CA ILE A 4 13.76 0.47 3.79
C ILE A 4 15.08 -0.32 3.82
N ASP A 5 15.67 -0.66 2.67
CA ASP A 5 16.92 -1.41 2.61
C ASP A 5 18.12 -0.65 3.21
N CYS A 6 17.99 0.68 3.32
CA CYS A 6 18.97 1.54 3.99
C CYS A 6 18.96 1.34 5.52
N PHE A 7 17.87 0.85 6.10
CA PHE A 7 17.64 0.79 7.54
C PHE A 7 17.42 -0.63 8.07
N ILE A 8 17.29 -1.62 7.20
CA ILE A 8 16.96 -2.99 7.59
C ILE A 8 17.98 -3.58 8.58
N ASP A 9 19.28 -3.30 8.38
CA ASP A 9 20.34 -3.84 9.24
C ASP A 9 20.29 -3.23 10.65
N VAL A 10 20.08 -1.91 10.75
CA VAL A 10 19.96 -1.26 12.06
C VAL A 10 18.69 -1.68 12.77
N LEU A 11 17.56 -1.80 12.06
CA LEU A 11 16.29 -2.25 12.63
C LEU A 11 16.39 -3.70 13.15
N ALA A 12 17.01 -4.59 12.37
CA ALA A 12 17.26 -5.97 12.77
C ALA A 12 18.18 -6.03 14.00
N TYR A 13 19.27 -5.26 13.99
CA TYR A 13 20.20 -5.18 15.10
C TYR A 13 19.51 -4.73 16.40
N VAL A 14 18.74 -3.63 16.38
CA VAL A 14 18.10 -3.15 17.62
C VAL A 14 16.98 -4.06 18.11
N LYS A 15 16.28 -4.77 17.22
CA LYS A 15 15.31 -5.80 17.62
C LYS A 15 15.99 -7.01 18.24
N GLN A 16 17.13 -7.44 17.70
CA GLN A 16 17.93 -8.50 18.32
C GLN A 16 18.44 -8.06 19.69
N LEU A 17 18.96 -6.84 19.78
CA LEU A 17 19.43 -6.24 21.03
C LEU A 17 18.32 -6.19 22.09
N GLN A 18 17.09 -5.82 21.71
CA GLN A 18 15.93 -5.86 22.60
C GLN A 18 15.67 -7.27 23.14
N ASN A 19 15.72 -8.29 22.27
CA ASN A 19 15.53 -9.68 22.67
C ASN A 19 16.63 -10.14 23.63
N ASP A 20 17.89 -9.77 23.36
CA ASP A 20 19.03 -10.10 24.22
C ASP A 20 18.91 -9.44 25.61
N ILE A 21 18.49 -8.17 25.65
CA ILE A 21 18.19 -7.43 26.88
C ILE A 21 17.06 -8.10 27.68
N GLN A 22 16.00 -8.53 27.00
CA GLN A 22 14.89 -9.27 27.62
C GLN A 22 15.33 -10.65 28.14
N ALA A 23 16.28 -11.31 27.48
CA ALA A 23 16.91 -12.54 27.94
C ALA A 23 17.91 -12.32 29.10
N GLY A 24 18.08 -11.08 29.55
CA GLY A 24 18.90 -10.71 30.70
C GLY A 24 20.34 -10.30 30.37
N GLN A 25 20.72 -10.28 29.08
CA GLN A 25 22.01 -9.73 28.68
C GLN A 25 22.03 -8.21 28.93
N GLN A 26 23.20 -7.68 29.27
CA GLN A 26 23.40 -6.25 29.52
C GLN A 26 24.55 -5.77 28.64
N PRO A 27 24.27 -5.48 27.36
CA PRO A 27 25.28 -5.04 26.41
C PRO A 27 25.87 -3.69 26.84
N ASP A 28 27.15 -3.50 26.54
CA ASP A 28 27.89 -2.28 26.87
C ASP A 28 27.35 -1.07 26.08
N TYR A 29 27.24 0.08 26.75
CA TYR A 29 26.71 1.32 26.17
C TYR A 29 27.52 1.78 24.95
N GLU A 30 28.84 1.91 25.08
CA GLU A 30 29.70 2.49 24.04
C GLU A 30 29.72 1.62 22.79
N LYS A 31 29.81 0.29 22.98
CA LYS A 31 29.72 -0.66 21.86
C LYS A 31 28.38 -0.58 21.15
N THR A 32 27.28 -0.56 21.90
CA THR A 32 25.92 -0.47 21.36
C THR A 32 25.74 0.82 20.58
N ARG A 33 26.17 1.95 21.15
CA ARG A 33 26.08 3.27 20.53
C ARG A 33 26.85 3.32 19.22
N THR A 34 28.10 2.87 19.26
CA THR A 34 28.99 2.84 18.09
C THR A 34 28.40 1.98 16.97
N GLU A 35 27.88 0.79 17.28
CA GLU A 35 27.34 -0.09 16.24
C GLU A 35 26.05 0.48 15.63
N VAL A 36 25.15 1.08 16.43
CA VAL A 36 23.95 1.75 15.91
C VAL A 36 24.33 2.91 14.98
N GLU A 37 25.25 3.78 15.39
CA GLU A 37 25.69 4.91 14.57
C GLU A 37 26.38 4.47 13.29
N LYS A 38 27.20 3.42 13.37
CA LYS A 38 27.82 2.80 12.20
C LYS A 38 26.78 2.25 11.23
N LEU A 39 25.81 1.46 11.69
CA LEU A 39 24.76 0.89 10.83
C LEU A 39 23.88 1.98 10.20
N LEU A 40 23.63 3.09 10.90
CA LEU A 40 22.96 4.26 10.34
C LEU A 40 23.79 4.95 9.24
N ALA A 41 25.12 4.92 9.35
CA ALA A 41 26.05 5.56 8.41
C ALA A 41 26.39 4.68 7.19
N ASP A 42 26.51 3.36 7.37
CA ASP A 42 27.02 2.41 6.35
C ASP A 42 26.23 2.48 5.03
N LYS A 43 24.91 2.62 5.13
CA LYS A 43 24.01 2.72 3.96
C LYS A 43 23.47 4.13 3.72
N ALA A 44 24.04 5.14 4.38
CA ALA A 44 23.53 6.51 4.30
C ALA A 44 23.64 7.14 2.91
N LEU A 45 24.45 6.62 1.99
CA LEU A 45 24.53 7.13 0.61
C LEU A 45 23.73 6.30 -0.41
N VAL A 46 23.18 5.15 0.01
CA VAL A 46 22.43 4.25 -0.87
C VAL A 46 21.18 4.96 -1.42
N TYR A 47 20.52 5.82 -0.63
CA TYR A 47 19.34 6.56 -1.08
C TYR A 47 19.57 7.34 -2.39
N ALA A 48 20.76 7.89 -2.60
CA ALA A 48 21.08 8.68 -3.78
C ALA A 48 21.14 7.79 -5.03
N SER A 49 21.69 6.57 -4.91
CA SER A 49 21.71 5.59 -6.00
C SER A 49 20.32 5.05 -6.35
N LEU A 50 19.37 5.13 -5.42
CA LEU A 50 17.97 4.75 -5.61
C LEU A 50 17.11 5.90 -6.17
N GLY A 51 17.69 7.09 -6.40
CA GLY A 51 16.99 8.24 -6.96
C GLY A 51 16.21 9.08 -5.94
N TYR A 52 16.36 8.82 -4.64
CA TYR A 52 15.71 9.63 -3.62
C TYR A 52 16.47 10.93 -3.35
N ARG A 53 15.73 11.99 -3.04
CA ARG A 53 16.29 13.22 -2.47
C ARG A 53 16.68 12.99 -1.02
N ARG A 54 17.68 13.76 -0.57
CA ARG A 54 18.16 13.72 0.82
C ARG A 54 17.04 13.94 1.85
N GLU A 55 16.07 14.81 1.55
CA GLU A 55 14.94 15.07 2.44
C GLU A 55 14.08 13.83 2.74
N HIS A 56 13.87 12.95 1.75
CA HIS A 56 13.13 11.70 1.98
C HIS A 56 13.92 10.77 2.90
N TYR A 57 15.22 10.64 2.66
CA TYR A 57 16.10 9.87 3.51
C TYR A 57 16.12 10.40 4.96
N GLU A 58 16.23 11.71 5.16
CA GLU A 58 16.24 12.28 6.52
C GLU A 58 14.88 12.09 7.22
N LYS A 59 13.75 12.19 6.51
CA LYS A 59 12.43 11.85 7.09
C LYS A 59 12.34 10.39 7.51
N ALA A 60 12.79 9.46 6.67
CA ALA A 60 12.80 8.03 6.98
C ALA A 60 13.74 7.70 8.15
N ARG A 61 14.94 8.29 8.15
CA ARG A 61 15.93 8.12 9.21
C ARG A 61 15.45 8.70 10.54
N PHE A 62 14.72 9.81 10.52
CA PHE A 62 14.08 10.37 11.72
C PHE A 62 13.16 9.34 12.38
N ALA A 63 12.30 8.67 11.60
CA ALA A 63 11.40 7.63 12.12
C ALA A 63 12.17 6.47 12.78
N VAL A 64 13.23 6.00 12.12
CA VAL A 64 14.08 4.91 12.64
C VAL A 64 14.78 5.33 13.93
N ILE A 65 15.34 6.55 13.99
CA ILE A 65 15.98 7.08 15.19
C ILE A 65 14.99 7.21 16.35
N ALA A 66 13.80 7.75 16.10
CA ALA A 66 12.74 7.85 17.10
C ALA A 66 12.37 6.48 17.67
N PHE A 67 12.26 5.47 16.80
CA PHE A 67 12.00 4.10 17.18
C PHE A 67 13.12 3.48 18.03
N ILE A 68 14.38 3.63 17.62
CA ILE A 68 15.53 3.10 18.37
C ILE A 68 15.59 3.69 19.77
N ASP A 69 15.44 5.01 19.88
CA ASP A 69 15.46 5.70 21.17
C ASP A 69 14.33 5.22 22.09
N GLU A 70 13.10 5.12 21.59
CA GLU A 70 11.97 4.61 22.37
C GLU A 70 12.19 3.15 22.81
N LEU A 71 12.64 2.30 21.89
CA LEU A 71 12.84 0.87 22.15
C LEU A 71 13.89 0.62 23.23
N LEU A 72 15.02 1.35 23.19
CA LEU A 72 16.08 1.20 24.19
C LEU A 72 15.70 1.84 25.52
N MET A 73 15.06 3.01 25.52
CA MET A 73 14.59 3.66 26.74
C MET A 73 13.51 2.89 27.48
N SER A 74 12.63 2.19 26.75
CA SER A 74 11.53 1.40 27.32
C SER A 74 11.94 -0.01 27.76
N SER A 75 13.19 -0.41 27.51
CA SER A 75 13.72 -1.72 27.89
C SER A 75 14.18 -1.78 29.35
N ASN A 76 14.45 -2.99 29.85
CA ASN A 76 15.07 -3.24 31.16
C ASN A 76 16.61 -3.18 31.11
N TRP A 77 17.18 -2.47 30.14
CA TRP A 77 18.63 -2.29 29.99
C TRP A 77 19.18 -1.36 31.07
N GLN A 78 20.28 -1.75 31.72
CA GLN A 78 20.93 -0.96 32.77
C GLN A 78 21.37 0.42 32.27
N GLU A 79 21.80 0.51 31.00
CA GLU A 79 22.27 1.74 30.39
C GLU A 79 21.16 2.57 29.74
N ALA A 80 19.88 2.17 29.87
CA ALA A 80 18.75 2.92 29.30
C ALA A 80 18.70 4.37 29.81
N ARG A 81 19.11 4.61 31.06
CA ARG A 81 19.22 5.96 31.62
C ARG A 81 20.35 6.77 30.99
N GLN A 82 21.50 6.15 30.75
CA GLN A 82 22.62 6.77 30.05
C GLN A 82 22.22 7.10 28.62
N TRP A 83 21.57 6.17 27.92
CA TRP A 83 20.99 6.39 26.59
C TRP A 83 20.01 7.56 26.56
N GLY A 84 19.10 7.64 27.53
CA GLY A 84 18.16 8.75 27.68
C GLY A 84 18.82 10.12 27.84
N SER A 85 20.05 10.18 28.38
CA SER A 85 20.79 11.44 28.51
C SER A 85 21.44 11.90 27.19
N GLN A 86 21.65 10.97 26.25
CA GLN A 86 22.36 11.18 24.98
C GLN A 86 21.55 10.63 23.80
N LEU A 87 20.26 10.95 23.73
CA LEU A 87 19.35 10.43 22.70
C LEU A 87 19.82 10.73 21.28
N LEU A 88 19.60 9.78 20.37
CA LEU A 88 19.92 9.94 18.95
C LEU A 88 19.10 11.09 18.35
N GLN A 89 17.80 11.18 18.65
CA GLN A 89 16.92 12.27 18.19
C GLN A 89 17.47 13.66 18.55
N LYS A 90 18.09 13.79 19.73
CA LYS A 90 18.68 15.05 20.19
C LYS A 90 19.98 15.33 19.46
N SER A 91 20.82 14.32 19.28
CA SER A 91 22.11 14.44 18.59
C SER A 91 21.97 14.76 17.10
N TYR A 92 21.01 14.15 16.42
CA TYR A 92 20.84 14.28 14.96
C TYR A 92 19.89 15.40 14.56
N TYR A 93 18.82 15.63 15.33
CA TYR A 93 17.75 16.55 14.95
C TYR A 93 17.49 17.66 15.98
N GLY A 94 18.21 17.65 17.12
CA GLY A 94 18.06 18.68 18.15
C GLY A 94 16.72 18.61 18.92
N THR A 95 15.97 17.52 18.79
CA THR A 95 14.66 17.34 19.45
C THR A 95 14.71 16.26 20.52
N ALA A 96 13.84 16.39 21.53
CA ALA A 96 13.52 15.33 22.49
C ALA A 96 12.06 14.86 22.36
N ASN A 97 11.31 15.40 21.38
CA ASN A 97 9.88 15.18 21.19
C ASN A 97 9.58 14.32 19.95
N ALA A 98 10.51 13.48 19.50
CA ALA A 98 10.33 12.67 18.29
C ALA A 98 9.12 11.74 18.37
N GLY A 99 8.70 11.31 19.57
CA GLY A 99 7.47 10.52 19.77
C GLY A 99 6.19 11.24 19.31
N GLN A 100 6.16 12.57 19.35
CA GLN A 100 5.06 13.38 18.83
C GLN A 100 5.30 13.73 17.35
N GLU A 101 6.48 14.25 17.04
CA GLU A 101 6.87 14.70 15.69
C GLU A 101 6.82 13.56 14.66
N PHE A 102 7.04 12.30 15.08
CA PHE A 102 6.91 11.12 14.22
C PHE A 102 5.57 11.11 13.47
N PHE A 103 4.48 11.31 14.19
CA PHE A 103 3.15 11.27 13.59
C PHE A 103 2.84 12.55 12.80
N GLU A 104 3.48 13.67 13.13
CA GLU A 104 3.39 14.90 12.33
C GLU A 104 4.08 14.72 10.98
N HIS A 105 5.28 14.13 10.98
CA HIS A 105 6.01 13.76 9.76
C HIS A 105 5.22 12.73 8.94
N LEU A 106 4.68 11.67 9.56
CA LEU A 106 3.86 10.66 8.88
C LEU A 106 2.64 11.26 8.18
N ASN A 107 1.96 12.19 8.85
CA ASN A 107 0.78 12.87 8.30
C ASN A 107 1.14 13.88 7.19
N SER A 108 2.39 14.36 7.14
CA SER A 108 2.86 15.27 6.10
C SER A 108 3.17 14.56 4.77
N LEU A 109 3.28 13.23 4.76
CA LEU A 109 3.61 12.46 3.57
C LEU A 109 2.44 12.44 2.58
N THR A 110 2.72 12.72 1.32
CA THR A 110 1.70 12.73 0.28
C THR A 110 1.53 11.36 -0.37
N LEU A 111 0.37 11.10 -0.98
CA LEU A 111 0.15 9.90 -1.80
C LEU A 111 0.57 10.09 -3.27
N ILE A 112 0.93 11.33 -3.65
CA ILE A 112 1.24 11.72 -5.02
C ILE A 112 2.71 11.44 -5.35
N ASP A 113 3.63 11.71 -4.41
CA ASP A 113 5.05 11.44 -4.59
C ASP A 113 5.35 9.96 -4.24
N PRO A 114 5.84 9.14 -5.19
CA PRO A 114 6.24 7.77 -4.90
C PRO A 114 7.32 7.67 -3.80
N ALA A 115 8.21 8.67 -3.70
CA ALA A 115 9.23 8.68 -2.66
C ALA A 115 8.63 8.85 -1.26
N ASP A 116 7.53 9.60 -1.12
CA ASP A 116 6.81 9.72 0.15
C ASP A 116 6.12 8.39 0.55
N GLN A 117 5.74 7.54 -0.41
CA GLN A 117 5.24 6.19 -0.13
C GLN A 117 6.35 5.27 0.39
N ASP A 118 7.54 5.32 -0.21
CA ASP A 118 8.68 4.55 0.29
C ASP A 118 9.15 5.05 1.68
N VAL A 119 9.02 6.35 1.97
CA VAL A 119 9.22 6.88 3.32
C VAL A 119 8.12 6.38 4.26
N ARG A 120 6.85 6.41 3.86
CA ARG A 120 5.72 5.89 4.66
C ARG A 120 5.92 4.41 5.00
N GLU A 121 6.47 3.62 4.10
CA GLU A 121 6.83 2.22 4.33
C GLU A 121 7.78 2.10 5.54
N VAL A 122 8.82 2.94 5.63
CA VAL A 122 9.75 2.95 6.78
C VAL A 122 9.05 3.32 8.10
N PHE A 123 8.17 4.33 8.09
CA PHE A 123 7.35 4.67 9.27
C PHE A 123 6.46 3.49 9.68
N TYR A 124 5.82 2.84 8.71
CA TYR A 124 4.98 1.68 8.96
C TYR A 124 5.77 0.52 9.58
N TYR A 125 6.99 0.24 9.10
CA TYR A 125 7.87 -0.76 9.74
C TYR A 125 8.13 -0.42 11.21
N CYS A 126 8.42 0.85 11.54
CA CYS A 126 8.60 1.26 12.94
C CYS A 126 7.34 1.01 13.78
N LEU A 127 6.16 1.36 13.26
CA LEU A 127 4.87 1.10 13.92
C LEU A 127 4.60 -0.40 14.12
N ALA A 128 4.88 -1.22 13.10
CA ALA A 128 4.71 -2.67 13.13
C ALA A 128 5.68 -3.36 14.11
N LEU A 129 6.88 -2.80 14.27
CA LEU A 129 7.89 -3.28 15.21
C LEU A 129 7.62 -2.89 16.68
N GLY A 130 6.59 -2.06 16.92
CA GLY A 130 6.07 -1.74 18.25
C GLY A 130 6.23 -0.29 18.67
N PHE A 131 6.59 0.64 17.76
CA PHE A 131 6.62 2.06 18.09
C PHE A 131 5.24 2.56 18.52
N CYS A 132 5.20 3.27 19.65
CA CYS A 132 4.01 3.88 20.24
C CYS A 132 4.05 5.41 20.16
N GLY A 133 5.22 6.02 20.39
CA GLY A 133 5.39 7.47 20.46
C GLY A 133 4.43 8.10 21.47
N ARG A 134 3.71 9.15 21.05
CA ARG A 134 2.70 9.83 21.90
C ARG A 134 1.54 8.95 22.37
N PHE A 135 1.31 7.78 21.77
CA PHE A 135 0.18 6.89 22.08
C PHE A 135 0.58 5.75 23.04
N PHE A 136 1.29 6.08 24.13
CA PHE A 136 1.77 5.07 25.09
C PHE A 136 0.70 4.64 26.11
N ALA A 137 -0.37 5.43 26.29
CA ALA A 137 -1.40 5.16 27.27
C ALA A 137 -2.30 3.97 26.85
N PRO A 138 -2.83 3.16 27.79
CA PRO A 138 -3.70 2.03 27.47
C PRO A 138 -4.92 2.39 26.60
N GLU A 139 -5.53 3.55 26.86
CA GLU A 139 -6.66 4.10 26.12
C GLU A 139 -6.35 4.39 24.64
N ASP A 140 -5.09 4.72 24.34
CA ASP A 140 -4.65 5.09 22.99
C ASP A 140 -4.33 3.89 22.10
N ARG A 141 -4.27 2.67 22.65
CA ARG A 141 -3.92 1.45 21.89
C ARG A 141 -4.83 1.26 20.66
N SER A 142 -6.13 1.44 20.86
CA SER A 142 -7.12 1.34 19.77
C SER A 142 -6.87 2.35 18.65
N ARG A 143 -6.42 3.56 19.00
CA ARG A 143 -6.09 4.62 18.06
C ARG A 143 -4.81 4.29 17.29
N LEU A 144 -3.79 3.79 17.99
CA LEU A 144 -2.54 3.35 17.38
C LEU A 144 -2.75 2.19 16.40
N ASP A 145 -3.60 1.23 16.75
CA ASP A 145 -3.93 0.10 15.87
C ASP A 145 -4.72 0.56 14.64
N SER A 146 -5.63 1.52 14.80
CA SER A 146 -6.34 2.15 13.68
C SER A 146 -5.35 2.88 12.74
N LEU A 147 -4.38 3.61 13.29
CA LEU A 147 -3.35 4.29 12.52
C LEU A 147 -2.45 3.31 11.76
N ARG A 148 -2.10 2.17 12.37
CA ARG A 148 -1.36 1.10 11.69
C ARG A 148 -2.13 0.56 10.49
N LEU A 149 -3.42 0.25 10.67
CA LEU A 149 -4.27 -0.29 9.61
C LEU A 149 -4.45 0.74 8.48
N GLU A 150 -4.76 2.00 8.81
CA GLU A 150 -4.93 3.07 7.83
C GLU A 150 -3.66 3.25 6.98
N ASN A 151 -2.47 3.30 7.62
CA ASN A 151 -1.22 3.44 6.89
C ASN A 151 -0.88 2.21 6.05
N PHE A 152 -1.23 1.01 6.50
CA PHE A 152 -1.11 -0.20 5.70
C PHE A 152 -1.99 -0.14 4.44
N GLU A 153 -3.25 0.28 4.59
CA GLU A 153 -4.18 0.44 3.46
C GLU A 153 -3.67 1.48 2.46
N LEU A 154 -3.13 2.61 2.92
CA LEU A 154 -2.53 3.63 2.05
C LEU A 154 -1.32 3.10 1.26
N LEU A 155 -0.50 2.26 1.89
CA LEU A 155 0.62 1.59 1.22
C LEU A 155 0.13 0.56 0.21
N ALA A 156 -0.93 -0.19 0.53
CA ALA A 156 -1.52 -1.17 -0.36
C ALA A 156 -2.14 -0.52 -1.61
N GLN A 157 -2.78 0.65 -1.48
CA GLN A 157 -3.31 1.40 -2.62
C GLN A 157 -2.23 1.86 -3.61
N GLY A 158 -1.01 2.15 -3.11
CA GLY A 158 0.13 2.54 -3.93
C GLY A 158 0.83 1.36 -4.62
N GLN A 159 0.64 0.13 -4.12
CA GLN A 159 1.22 -1.07 -4.69
C GLN A 159 0.28 -1.65 -5.74
N LYS A 160 0.63 -1.51 -7.02
CA LYS A 160 0.06 -2.35 -8.08
C LYS A 160 0.52 -3.76 -7.83
N HIS A 161 -0.34 -4.57 -7.22
CA HIS A 161 -0.01 -5.95 -6.96
C HIS A 161 -0.09 -6.76 -8.26
N PRO A 162 0.82 -7.72 -8.48
CA PRO A 162 0.72 -8.62 -9.64
C PRO A 162 -0.64 -9.32 -9.71
N TRP A 163 -1.29 -9.52 -8.57
CA TRP A 163 -2.61 -10.14 -8.36
C TRP A 163 -3.81 -9.18 -8.49
N ASP A 164 -3.59 -7.90 -8.78
CA ASP A 164 -4.68 -6.97 -9.17
C ASP A 164 -5.25 -7.32 -10.55
N HIS A 165 -4.53 -8.13 -11.32
CA HIS A 165 -5.04 -8.75 -12.54
C HIS A 165 -5.75 -10.05 -12.18
N PRO A 166 -7.04 -10.23 -12.53
CA PRO A 166 -7.81 -11.45 -12.21
C PRO A 166 -7.22 -12.73 -12.82
N GLU A 167 -6.28 -12.60 -13.75
CA GLU A 167 -5.56 -13.68 -14.43
C GLU A 167 -4.33 -14.17 -13.63
N THR A 168 -3.82 -13.40 -12.67
CA THR A 168 -2.57 -13.73 -11.97
C THR A 168 -2.84 -14.60 -10.75
N LEU A 169 -2.66 -15.89 -10.91
CA LEU A 169 -2.76 -16.87 -9.82
C LEU A 169 -1.56 -16.74 -8.87
N LEU A 170 -1.81 -16.66 -7.56
CA LEU A 170 -0.78 -16.58 -6.52
C LEU A 170 0.16 -17.79 -6.52
N THR A 171 -0.40 -18.96 -6.84
CA THR A 171 0.30 -20.25 -6.93
C THR A 171 -0.29 -21.03 -8.10
N PRO A 172 0.18 -20.82 -9.33
CA PRO A 172 -0.41 -21.44 -10.52
C PRO A 172 -0.57 -22.96 -10.41
N GLU A 173 0.35 -23.65 -9.73
CA GLU A 173 0.29 -25.11 -9.53
C GLU A 173 -0.75 -25.58 -8.49
N ALA A 174 -1.26 -24.69 -7.64
CA ALA A 174 -2.26 -25.03 -6.62
C ALA A 174 -3.71 -25.00 -7.16
N TYR A 175 -3.93 -24.35 -8.30
CA TYR A 175 -5.21 -24.34 -8.98
C TYR A 175 -5.27 -25.56 -9.90
N PRO A 176 -6.41 -26.29 -9.94
CA PRO A 176 -6.58 -27.33 -10.94
C PRO A 176 -6.37 -26.71 -12.33
N PRO A 177 -5.69 -27.41 -13.27
CA PRO A 177 -5.51 -26.91 -14.62
C PRO A 177 -6.87 -26.47 -15.13
N ALA A 178 -6.99 -25.19 -15.52
CA ALA A 178 -8.25 -24.59 -15.91
C ALA A 178 -8.96 -25.57 -16.85
N ALA A 179 -10.10 -26.11 -16.40
CA ALA A 179 -10.87 -27.04 -17.20
C ALA A 179 -11.05 -26.37 -18.56
N ALA A 180 -10.47 -26.96 -19.60
CA ALA A 180 -10.51 -26.43 -20.97
C ALA A 180 -11.94 -25.96 -21.20
N GLY A 181 -12.09 -24.65 -21.42
CA GLY A 181 -13.30 -23.90 -21.13
C GLY A 181 -14.57 -24.71 -21.39
N SER A 182 -15.47 -24.74 -20.40
CA SER A 182 -16.79 -25.33 -20.63
C SER A 182 -17.31 -24.78 -21.95
N PRO A 183 -17.74 -25.65 -22.90
CA PRO A 183 -18.18 -25.18 -24.19
C PRO A 183 -19.25 -24.15 -23.91
N GLN A 184 -18.96 -22.90 -24.28
CA GLN A 184 -19.88 -21.80 -24.08
C GLN A 184 -21.03 -22.10 -25.03
N TYR A 185 -22.03 -22.84 -24.55
CA TYR A 185 -23.25 -23.10 -25.28
C TYR A 185 -23.88 -21.74 -25.48
N ARG A 186 -23.56 -21.15 -26.64
CA ARG A 186 -24.12 -19.91 -27.13
C ARG A 186 -25.59 -20.24 -27.33
N ARG A 187 -26.40 -20.08 -26.28
CA ARG A 187 -27.84 -20.24 -26.33
C ARG A 187 -28.30 -19.26 -27.38
N PHE A 188 -28.53 -19.76 -28.59
CA PHE A 188 -29.07 -18.95 -29.68
C PHE A 188 -30.46 -18.55 -29.21
N SER A 189 -30.56 -17.33 -28.69
CA SER A 189 -31.81 -16.83 -28.19
C SER A 189 -32.70 -16.59 -29.41
N TYR A 190 -33.81 -17.31 -29.53
CA TYR A 190 -34.80 -17.13 -30.60
C TYR A 190 -35.65 -15.85 -30.41
N LEU A 191 -35.36 -15.06 -29.36
CA LEU A 191 -36.01 -13.79 -29.06
C LEU A 191 -36.09 -12.80 -30.25
N PRO A 192 -35.01 -12.53 -31.03
CA PRO A 192 -35.09 -11.61 -32.14
C PRO A 192 -35.97 -12.16 -33.29
N LEU A 193 -36.12 -13.48 -33.38
CA LEU A 193 -37.00 -14.11 -34.37
C LEU A 193 -38.48 -13.92 -33.98
N TYR A 194 -38.82 -14.14 -32.71
CA TYR A 194 -40.18 -13.94 -32.20
C TYR A 194 -40.62 -12.47 -32.22
N LEU A 195 -39.71 -11.53 -31.98
CA LEU A 195 -39.99 -10.09 -32.05
C LEU A 195 -39.97 -9.54 -33.50
N GLY A 196 -39.06 -10.04 -34.34
CA GLY A 196 -38.87 -9.54 -35.71
C GLY A 196 -39.94 -10.01 -36.70
N ALA A 197 -40.40 -11.25 -36.60
CA ALA A 197 -41.37 -11.83 -37.53
C ALA A 197 -42.72 -11.08 -37.61
N PRO A 198 -43.39 -10.72 -36.49
CA PRO A 198 -44.65 -9.97 -36.56
C PRO A 198 -44.46 -8.56 -37.11
N LEU A 199 -43.37 -7.87 -36.77
CA LEU A 199 -43.05 -6.55 -37.29
C LEU A 199 -42.88 -6.58 -38.82
N LEU A 200 -42.14 -7.58 -39.32
CA LEU A 200 -41.88 -7.75 -40.74
C LEU A 200 -43.17 -8.09 -41.51
N ALA A 201 -44.05 -8.91 -40.93
CA ALA A 201 -45.36 -9.21 -41.52
C ALA A 201 -46.24 -7.95 -41.65
N VAL A 202 -46.26 -7.08 -40.63
CA VAL A 202 -47.00 -5.82 -40.67
C VAL A 202 -46.44 -4.88 -41.75
N LEU A 203 -45.11 -4.77 -41.87
CA LEU A 203 -44.47 -3.93 -42.88
C LEU A 203 -44.73 -4.43 -44.30
N LEU A 204 -44.70 -5.75 -44.51
CA LEU A 204 -45.05 -6.36 -45.79
C LEU A 204 -46.51 -6.13 -46.18
N ALA A 205 -47.44 -6.32 -45.24
CA ALA A 205 -48.85 -6.05 -45.47
C ALA A 205 -49.11 -4.58 -45.83
N TYR A 206 -48.45 -3.65 -45.13
CA TYR A 206 -48.51 -2.23 -45.44
C TYR A 206 -47.97 -1.90 -46.84
N GLY A 207 -46.83 -2.49 -47.22
CA GLY A 207 -46.24 -2.31 -48.54
C GLY A 207 -47.13 -2.82 -49.67
N LEU A 208 -47.71 -4.01 -49.51
CA LEU A 208 -48.64 -4.59 -50.48
C LEU A 208 -49.90 -3.73 -50.65
N MET A 209 -50.53 -3.29 -49.55
CA MET A 209 -51.67 -2.36 -49.61
C MET A 209 -51.31 -1.07 -50.33
N ARG A 210 -50.14 -0.49 -50.06
CA ARG A 210 -49.68 0.75 -50.73
C ARG A 210 -49.58 0.58 -52.24
N VAL A 211 -49.03 -0.54 -52.70
CA VAL A 211 -48.90 -0.84 -54.14
C VAL A 211 -50.26 -1.02 -54.79
N GLU A 212 -51.18 -1.76 -54.17
CA GLU A 212 -52.53 -1.96 -54.69
C GLU A 212 -53.32 -0.64 -54.78
N VAL A 213 -53.24 0.20 -53.74
CA VAL A 213 -53.89 1.51 -53.72
C VAL A 213 -53.35 2.42 -54.83
N LEU A 214 -52.03 2.45 -55.03
CA LEU A 214 -51.42 3.21 -56.11
C LEU A 214 -51.82 2.68 -57.50
N ALA A 215 -51.90 1.37 -57.67
CA ALA A 215 -52.34 0.75 -58.92
C ALA A 215 -53.82 1.03 -59.22
N LEU A 216 -54.68 1.02 -58.20
CA LEU A 216 -56.10 1.41 -58.33
C LEU A 216 -56.25 2.89 -58.69
N ALA A 217 -55.48 3.77 -58.04
CA ALA A 217 -55.47 5.20 -58.35
C ALA A 217 -55.05 5.45 -59.80
N GLN A 218 -53.99 4.78 -60.29
CA GLN A 218 -53.55 4.90 -61.68
C GLN A 218 -54.59 4.39 -62.69
N ARG A 219 -55.28 3.28 -62.39
CA ARG A 219 -56.36 2.76 -63.25
C ARG A 219 -57.57 3.70 -63.31
N LEU A 220 -57.92 4.33 -62.19
CA LEU A 220 -59.01 5.32 -62.15
C LEU A 220 -58.66 6.59 -62.94
N VAL A 221 -57.42 7.06 -62.85
CA VAL A 221 -56.93 8.20 -63.64
C VAL A 221 -56.93 7.90 -65.13
N ALA A 222 -56.64 6.65 -65.54
CA ALA A 222 -56.66 6.25 -66.95
C ALA A 222 -58.07 6.07 -67.54
N LEU A 223 -59.12 6.09 -66.71
CA LEU A 223 -60.53 5.92 -67.10
C LEU A 223 -61.29 7.25 -67.24
N ILE A 224 -60.66 8.37 -66.90
CA ILE A 224 -61.16 9.75 -67.03
C ILE A 224 -60.47 10.41 -68.23
#